data_AF-A0ABD5DVR8-F1
#
_entry.id   AF-A0ABD5DVR8-F1
#
_cell.length_a   1.000
_cell.length_b   1.000
_cell.length_c   1.000
_cell.angle_alpha   90.00
_cell.angle_beta   90.00
_cell.angle_gamma   90.00
#
_symmetry.space_group_name_H-M   'P 1'
#
loop_
_entity.id
_entity.type
_entity.pdbx_description
1 polymer ?
#
loop_
_entity_poly.entity_id
_entity_poly.type
_entity_poly.pdbx_seq_one_letter_code
_entity_poly.pdbx_strand_id
1 'polypeptide(L)'
;LYGNSNPGGIVSMVSKRPTTEPLKEVQFKMGTDNLWQTGFDFSDAIDDAGVWSYRLTGLGRSQDAQQQMAKSTRYAVAPSFSWRPDDKTDFTFLSNFQNDPDAGY
;
A
#
# COMPACT_ATOMS: atom_id res chain seq x y z
N LEU A 1 5.77 16.11 20.25
CA LEU A 1 4.80 15.60 19.25
C LEU A 1 4.76 14.06 19.19
N TYR A 2 5.88 13.34 19.34
CA TYR A 2 5.90 11.87 19.14
C TYR A 2 6.11 11.01 20.40
N GLY A 3 6.14 11.61 21.59
CA GLY A 3 6.26 10.86 22.85
C GLY A 3 7.58 10.09 22.95
N ASN A 4 7.51 8.85 23.43
CA ASN A 4 8.67 8.00 23.69
C ASN A 4 9.35 7.55 22.37
N SER A 5 10.35 8.30 21.92
CA SER A 5 11.14 8.01 20.73
C SER A 5 12.58 7.65 21.10
N ASN A 6 13.18 6.74 20.34
CA ASN A 6 14.61 6.44 20.47
C ASN A 6 15.44 7.71 20.16
N PRO A 7 16.53 8.01 20.90
CA PRO A 7 17.38 9.17 20.63
C PRO A 7 18.00 9.22 19.23
N GLY A 8 18.01 8.09 18.50
CA GLY A 8 18.42 8.03 17.10
C GLY A 8 17.44 8.66 16.09
N GLY A 9 16.22 9.02 16.50
CA GLY A 9 15.21 9.66 15.65
C GLY A 9 14.01 8.77 15.28
N ILE A 10 13.19 9.25 14.33
CA ILE A 10 11.93 8.61 13.90
C ILE A 10 11.87 8.56 12.38
N VAL A 11 11.39 7.44 11.83
CA VAL A 11 10.98 7.33 10.43
C VAL A 11 9.45 7.33 10.35
N SER A 12 8.89 8.17 9.48
CA SER A 12 7.45 8.26 9.27
C SER A 12 7.10 7.75 7.87
N MET A 13 6.19 6.77 7.80
CA MET A 13 5.62 6.28 6.55
C MET A 13 4.19 6.79 6.43
N VAL A 14 3.84 7.36 5.28
CA VAL A 14 2.51 7.89 5.01
C VAL A 14 1.85 7.03 3.93
N SER A 15 0.70 6.45 4.24
CA SER A 15 -0.06 5.64 3.29
C SER A 15 -0.58 6.49 2.13
N LYS A 16 -0.63 5.86 0.95
CA LYS A 16 -1.37 6.37 -0.20
C LYS A 16 -2.82 6.64 0.19
N ARG A 17 -3.41 7.70 -0.36
CA ARG A 17 -4.80 8.12 -0.10
C ARG A 17 -5.65 8.14 -1.38
N PRO A 18 -6.98 8.03 -1.28
CA PRO A 18 -7.90 8.20 -2.40
C PRO A 18 -7.69 9.51 -3.16
N THR A 19 -7.79 9.43 -4.49
CA THR A 19 -7.84 10.55 -5.43
C THR A 19 -9.23 10.63 -6.06
N THR A 20 -9.66 11.84 -6.41
CA THR A 20 -10.89 12.04 -7.19
C THR A 20 -10.64 11.98 -8.70
N GLU A 21 -9.39 12.21 -9.13
CA GLU A 21 -8.96 11.92 -10.50
C GLU A 21 -8.74 10.40 -10.66
N PRO A 22 -9.24 9.79 -11.74
CA PRO A 22 -9.03 8.37 -12.02
C PRO A 22 -7.54 8.00 -12.11
N LEU A 23 -7.12 7.06 -11.28
CA LEU A 23 -5.81 6.40 -11.31
C LEU A 23 -6.02 4.91 -11.59
N LYS A 24 -5.36 4.40 -12.64
CA LYS A 24 -5.40 2.98 -12.98
C LYS A 24 -4.04 2.45 -13.39
N GLU A 25 -3.35 1.83 -12.45
CA GLU A 25 -2.00 1.29 -12.66
C GLU A 25 -1.97 -0.21 -12.36
N VAL A 26 -1.28 -0.95 -13.23
CA VAL A 26 -0.85 -2.33 -12.99
C VAL A 26 0.64 -2.39 -13.28
N GLN A 27 1.37 -3.07 -12.42
CA GLN A 27 2.81 -3.22 -12.51
C GLN A 27 3.19 -4.69 -12.48
N PHE A 28 4.17 -5.04 -13.29
CA PHE A 28 4.81 -6.33 -13.26
C PHE A 28 6.34 -6.16 -13.28
N LYS A 29 7.06 -6.96 -12.50
CA LYS A 29 8.52 -6.99 -12.42
C LYS A 29 9.01 -8.43 -12.34
N MET A 30 10.14 -8.69 -13.00
CA MET A 30 10.93 -9.91 -12.88
C MET A 30 12.41 -9.55 -12.75
N GLY A 31 13.23 -10.41 -12.15
CA GLY A 31 14.66 -10.12 -11.95
C GLY A 31 15.50 -11.29 -11.46
N THR A 32 16.68 -10.98 -10.94
CA THR A 32 17.59 -11.96 -10.34
C THR A 32 16.97 -12.61 -9.10
N ASP A 33 17.56 -13.73 -8.66
CA ASP A 33 17.16 -14.45 -7.45
C ASP A 33 15.69 -14.89 -7.49
N ASN A 34 15.23 -15.30 -8.67
CA ASN A 34 13.85 -15.71 -8.92
C ASN A 34 12.83 -14.64 -8.47
N LEU A 35 13.15 -13.36 -8.63
CA LEU A 35 12.23 -12.26 -8.33
C LEU A 35 11.05 -12.28 -9.30
N TRP A 36 9.85 -12.36 -8.73
CA TRP A 36 8.59 -12.07 -9.41
C TRP A 36 7.76 -11.12 -8.56
N GLN A 37 7.25 -10.06 -9.16
CA GLN A 37 6.37 -9.11 -8.48
C GLN A 37 5.27 -8.63 -9.42
N THR A 38 4.05 -8.58 -8.91
CA THR A 38 2.92 -7.90 -9.52
C THR A 38 2.28 -6.97 -8.52
N GLY A 39 1.67 -5.91 -8.99
CA GLY A 39 0.94 -4.98 -8.16
C GLY A 39 -0.08 -4.21 -8.96
N PHE A 40 -1.01 -3.61 -8.25
CA PHE A 40 -2.00 -2.73 -8.84
C PHE A 40 -2.32 -1.57 -7.89
N ASP A 41 -2.76 -0.46 -8.47
CA ASP A 41 -3.17 0.74 -7.76
C ASP A 41 -4.32 1.39 -8.53
N PHE A 42 -5.52 1.31 -7.95
CA PHE A 42 -6.73 1.86 -8.51
C PHE A 42 -7.30 2.90 -7.54
N SER A 43 -7.61 4.08 -8.05
CA SER A 43 -8.24 5.15 -7.27
C SER A 43 -9.17 5.97 -8.15
N ASP A 44 -10.29 6.42 -7.60
CA ASP A 44 -11.22 7.28 -8.33
C ASP A 44 -12.21 7.94 -7.37
N ALA A 45 -12.90 8.97 -7.88
CA ALA A 45 -14.17 9.40 -7.32
C ALA A 45 -15.24 8.31 -7.53
N ILE A 46 -16.16 8.19 -6.57
CA ILE A 46 -17.29 7.27 -6.64
C ILE A 46 -18.55 8.00 -7.14
N ASP A 47 -18.61 9.31 -6.92
CA ASP A 47 -19.68 10.20 -7.38
C ASP A 47 -19.12 11.40 -8.16
N ASP A 48 -19.95 11.98 -9.03
CA ASP A 48 -19.59 13.10 -9.89
C ASP A 48 -19.18 14.36 -9.12
N ALA A 49 -19.62 14.51 -7.87
CA ALA A 49 -19.26 15.65 -7.03
C ALA A 49 -17.92 15.44 -6.28
N GLY A 50 -17.32 14.24 -6.36
CA GLY A 50 -16.05 13.91 -5.70
C GLY A 50 -16.16 13.83 -4.17
N VAL A 51 -17.37 13.73 -3.61
CA VAL A 51 -17.61 13.66 -2.16
C VAL A 51 -17.08 12.35 -1.59
N TRP A 52 -17.19 11.27 -2.35
CA TRP A 52 -16.69 9.95 -2.02
C TRP A 52 -15.60 9.54 -3.00
N SER A 53 -14.51 9.00 -2.48
CA SER A 53 -13.42 8.45 -3.29
C SER A 53 -12.86 7.20 -2.66
N TYR A 54 -12.32 6.30 -3.48
CA TYR A 54 -11.66 5.08 -3.01
C TYR A 54 -10.22 5.00 -3.50
N ARG A 55 -9.43 4.16 -2.83
CA ARG A 55 -8.19 3.61 -3.38
C ARG A 55 -7.97 2.19 -2.93
N LEU A 56 -7.65 1.32 -3.88
CA LEU A 56 -7.33 -0.07 -3.65
C LEU A 56 -5.94 -0.34 -4.23
N THR A 57 -5.01 -0.67 -3.34
CA THR A 57 -3.66 -1.09 -3.74
C THR A 57 -3.43 -2.54 -3.38
N GLY A 58 -2.68 -3.25 -4.21
CA GLY A 58 -2.29 -4.64 -3.98
C GLY A 58 -0.87 -4.92 -4.44
N LEU A 59 -0.24 -5.87 -3.77
CA LEU A 59 1.11 -6.34 -4.09
C LEU A 59 1.19 -7.85 -3.86
N GLY A 60 1.72 -8.56 -4.84
CA GLY A 60 2.24 -9.91 -4.69
C GLY A 60 3.70 -9.93 -5.10
N ARG A 61 4.58 -10.41 -4.23
CA ARG A 61 6.03 -10.50 -4.50
C ARG A 61 6.57 -11.81 -3.95
N SER A 62 7.49 -12.43 -4.69
CA SER A 62 8.30 -13.55 -4.24
C SER A 62 9.72 -13.41 -4.78
N GLN A 63 10.72 -13.75 -3.96
CA GLN A 63 12.14 -13.74 -4.32
C GLN A 63 12.92 -14.67 -3.39
N ASP A 64 13.97 -15.29 -3.92
CA ASP A 64 14.95 -16.03 -3.12
C ASP A 64 15.93 -15.05 -2.44
N ALA A 65 16.30 -15.32 -1.20
CA ALA A 65 17.30 -14.52 -0.51
C ALA A 65 18.72 -14.93 -0.93
N GLN A 66 19.71 -14.08 -0.62
CA GLN A 66 21.12 -14.39 -0.84
C GLN A 66 21.56 -15.63 -0.03
N GLN A 67 20.96 -15.82 1.14
CA GLN A 67 21.18 -16.97 2.00
C GLN A 67 20.58 -18.24 1.37
N GLN A 68 21.34 -19.34 1.35
CA GLN A 68 20.83 -20.61 0.83
C GLN A 68 19.54 -21.03 1.53
N MET A 69 18.57 -21.51 0.74
CA MET A 69 17.26 -22.01 1.18
C MET A 69 16.35 -20.97 1.85
N ALA A 70 16.74 -19.70 1.93
CA ALA A 70 15.90 -18.65 2.48
C ALA A 70 15.08 -17.98 1.36
N LYS A 71 13.82 -17.70 1.65
CA LYS A 71 12.88 -17.09 0.70
C LYS A 71 12.12 -15.94 1.33
N SER A 72 11.73 -14.97 0.51
CA SER A 72 10.84 -13.89 0.90
C SER A 72 9.63 -13.84 -0.02
N THR A 73 8.45 -13.97 0.56
CA THR A 73 7.17 -13.84 -0.12
C THR A 73 6.32 -12.82 0.63
N ARG A 74 5.62 -11.94 -0.09
CA ARG A 74 4.70 -10.96 0.47
C ARG A 74 3.44 -10.86 -0.37
N TYR A 75 2.31 -10.91 0.32
CA TYR A 75 1.01 -10.51 -0.21
C TYR A 75 0.49 -9.35 0.63
N ALA A 76 0.10 -8.26 -0.02
CA ALA A 76 -0.50 -7.12 0.67
C ALA A 76 -1.68 -6.57 -0.11
N VAL A 77 -2.69 -6.10 0.62
CA VAL A 77 -3.82 -5.33 0.09
C VAL A 77 -4.17 -4.22 1.07
N ALA A 78 -4.35 -3.01 0.54
CA ALA A 78 -4.71 -1.85 1.34
C ALA A 78 -5.88 -1.10 0.67
N PRO A 79 -7.12 -1.43 1.06
CA PRO A 79 -8.28 -0.63 0.71
C PRO A 79 -8.37 0.62 1.59
N SER A 80 -8.78 1.71 0.96
CA SER A 80 -9.02 2.99 1.63
C SER A 80 -10.16 3.74 0.95
N PHE A 81 -10.77 4.63 1.73
CA PHE A 81 -11.96 5.35 1.34
C PHE A 81 -12.00 6.71 2.03
N SER A 82 -12.41 7.74 1.31
CA SER A 82 -12.55 9.09 1.83
C SER A 82 -13.95 9.62 1.59
N TRP A 83 -14.43 10.38 2.58
CA TRP A 83 -15.67 11.12 2.58
C TRP A 83 -15.39 12.58 2.87
N ARG A 84 -15.77 13.45 1.94
CA ARG A 84 -15.55 14.90 1.99
C ARG A 84 -16.87 15.60 1.65
N PRO A 85 -17.80 15.73 2.61
CA PRO A 85 -19.10 16.34 2.35
C PRO A 85 -19.01 17.84 2.06
N ASP A 86 -17.96 18.51 2.55
CA ASP A 86 -17.67 19.93 2.33
C ASP A 86 -16.18 20.24 2.55
N ASP A 87 -15.78 21.49 2.31
CA ASP A 87 -14.39 21.96 2.43
C ASP A 87 -13.82 21.95 3.86
N LYS A 88 -14.65 21.68 4.87
CA LYS A 88 -14.26 21.72 6.29
C LYS A 88 -14.21 20.34 6.93
N THR A 89 -14.64 19.31 6.21
CA THR A 89 -14.79 17.95 6.75
C THR A 89 -14.16 16.94 5.81
N ASP A 90 -13.11 16.25 6.29
CA ASP A 90 -12.51 15.10 5.61
C ASP A 90 -12.42 13.94 6.60
N PHE A 91 -13.13 12.87 6.28
CA PHE A 91 -12.97 11.58 6.95
C PHE A 91 -12.33 10.59 5.97
N THR A 92 -11.22 10.00 6.37
CA THR A 92 -10.54 8.97 5.57
C THR A 92 -10.35 7.70 6.38
N PHE A 93 -10.92 6.60 5.89
CA PHE A 93 -10.68 5.25 6.37
C PHE A 93 -9.49 4.63 5.65
N LEU A 94 -8.51 4.13 6.40
CA LEU A 94 -7.32 3.46 5.90
C LEU A 94 -7.27 2.05 6.51
N SER A 95 -7.03 1.04 5.68
CA SER A 95 -6.75 -0.32 6.13
C SER A 95 -5.59 -0.91 5.35
N ASN A 96 -4.86 -1.82 5.97
CA ASN A 96 -3.72 -2.50 5.37
C ASN A 96 -3.64 -3.92 5.93
N PHE A 97 -3.63 -4.90 5.02
CA PHE A 97 -3.45 -6.30 5.34
C PHE A 97 -2.21 -6.80 4.62
N GLN A 98 -1.32 -7.45 5.37
CA GLN A 98 -0.07 -7.99 4.85
C GLN A 98 0.13 -9.40 5.42
N ASN A 99 0.51 -10.33 4.54
CA ASN A 99 0.91 -11.67 4.90
C ASN A 99 2.28 -11.94 4.27
N ASP A 100 3.24 -12.32 5.11
CA ASP A 100 4.59 -12.69 4.72
C ASP A 100 4.79 -14.18 5.05
N PRO A 101 4.36 -15.11 4.18
CA PRO A 101 4.38 -16.54 4.50
C PRO A 101 5.81 -17.11 4.49
N ASP A 102 6.70 -16.50 3.70
CA ASP A 102 8.14 -16.74 3.74
C ASP A 102 8.83 -15.43 4.13
N ALA A 103 9.54 -15.42 5.25
CA ALA A 103 10.22 -14.22 5.80
C ALA A 103 11.62 -14.54 6.33
N GLY A 104 12.32 -15.50 5.72
CA GLY A 104 13.61 -16.00 6.19
C GLY A 104 13.76 -17.52 6.01
N TYR A 105 14.32 -18.16 7.05
CA TYR A 105 14.42 -19.62 7.20
C TYR A 105 13.20 -20.20 7.89
#